data_AF-A0A0D9NSK6-F1
#
_entry.id   AF-A0A0D9NSK6-F1
#
_cell.length_a   1.000
_cell.length_b   1.000
_cell.length_c   1.000
_cell.angle_alpha   90.00
_cell.angle_beta   90.00
_cell.angle_gamma   90.00
#
_symmetry.space_group_name_H-M   'P 1'
#
loop_
_entity.id
_entity.type
_entity.pdbx_description
1 polymer ?
#
loop_
_entity_poly.entity_id
_entity_poly.type
_entity_poly.pdbx_seq_one_letter_code
_entity_poly.pdbx_strand_id
1 'polypeptide(L)'
;MSSLWNAFTGGNKPRQQQHEQTHAFDAPAPSSQTSFDPSQGQGVEAFLQSSTFADPSQLHPLAGLNKDTLEYLTLEDSALSELPGGQSVLPSRGFTDDLCYGTGITYLAALSIGGVWGLQDGLKKSVGQPPKLRMNAILNGMTRRGPFLGNSAGVVAIVYNCINSLIGSLRGKHDSANTVISGFLSGVVFKSTRGVRSMMISGGVVGSVAGVWAIVRRSFFPIPEPAAPIEKL
;
A
#
# COMPACT_ATOMS: atom_id res chain seq x y z
N MET A 1 -4.68 40.14 -13.60
CA MET A 1 -4.95 38.68 -13.56
C MET A 1 -3.64 37.89 -13.56
N SER A 2 -2.71 38.19 -12.65
CA SER A 2 -1.36 37.59 -12.59
C SER A 2 -0.98 37.09 -11.18
N SER A 3 -1.97 36.94 -10.29
CA SER A 3 -1.79 36.57 -8.89
C SER A 3 -1.83 35.07 -8.60
N LEU A 4 -2.18 34.21 -9.57
CA LEU A 4 -2.30 32.76 -9.36
C LEU A 4 -1.00 31.99 -9.65
N TRP A 5 -0.11 32.53 -10.47
CA TRP A 5 1.16 31.88 -10.81
C TRP A 5 2.21 31.98 -9.70
N ASN A 6 2.20 33.09 -8.93
CA ASN A 6 3.11 33.30 -7.80
C ASN A 6 2.81 32.42 -6.56
N ALA A 7 1.68 31.70 -6.53
CA ALA A 7 1.36 30.75 -5.47
C ALA A 7 1.91 29.34 -5.74
N PHE A 8 2.25 29.02 -6.99
CA PHE A 8 2.72 27.68 -7.39
C PHE A 8 4.24 27.60 -7.55
N THR A 9 4.91 28.75 -7.73
CA THR A 9 6.37 28.83 -7.79
C THR A 9 6.85 29.56 -6.55
N GLY A 10 7.42 28.82 -5.60
CA GLY A 10 7.81 29.30 -4.27
C GLY A 10 8.55 30.63 -4.27
N GLY A 11 7.81 31.71 -4.06
CA GLY A 11 8.33 33.01 -3.72
C GLY A 11 7.93 33.33 -2.30
N ASN A 12 8.83 33.12 -1.33
CA ASN A 12 8.69 33.85 -0.08
C ASN A 12 10.05 34.21 0.53
N LYS A 13 10.20 35.53 0.73
CA LYS A 13 11.21 36.16 1.57
C LYS A 13 11.09 35.68 3.03
N PRO A 14 12.17 35.78 3.83
CA PRO A 14 12.19 35.32 5.21
C PRO A 14 11.36 36.25 6.10
N ARG A 15 10.55 35.67 6.98
CA ARG A 15 9.93 36.37 8.10
C ARG A 15 10.55 35.83 9.39
N GLN A 16 11.47 36.62 9.95
CA GLN A 16 11.89 36.51 11.34
C GLN A 16 10.65 36.68 12.24
N GLN A 17 10.37 35.68 13.06
CA GLN A 17 9.60 35.84 14.29
C GLN A 17 10.26 35.00 15.38
N GLN A 18 11.07 35.71 16.14
CA GLN A 18 11.71 35.31 17.39
C GLN A 18 10.62 35.17 18.46
N HIS A 19 10.48 33.98 19.05
CA HIS A 19 9.80 33.80 20.32
C HIS A 19 10.87 33.63 21.39
N GLU A 20 11.06 34.70 22.18
CA GLU A 20 11.72 34.63 23.48
C GLU A 20 10.78 33.88 24.44
N GLN A 21 11.22 32.72 24.92
CA GLN A 21 10.66 32.10 26.11
C GLN A 21 11.64 32.28 27.27
N THR A 22 11.22 33.16 28.16
CA THR A 22 11.79 33.52 29.45
C THR A 22 11.99 32.26 30.30
N HIS A 23 13.24 31.84 30.50
CA HIS A 23 13.58 30.90 31.58
C HIS A 23 14.14 31.70 32.76
N ALA A 24 13.35 31.70 33.82
CA ALA A 24 13.67 32.27 35.11
C ALA A 24 14.99 31.70 35.65
N PHE A 25 15.78 32.57 36.28
CA PHE A 25 16.91 32.19 37.11
C PHE A 25 16.41 31.34 38.28
N ASP A 26 16.71 30.04 38.25
CA ASP A 26 16.59 29.18 39.42
C ASP A 26 17.97 29.07 40.09
N ALA A 27 17.98 29.19 41.41
CA ALA A 27 19.17 29.34 42.24
C ALA A 27 20.06 28.08 42.24
N PRO A 28 21.38 28.21 42.45
CA PRO A 28 22.24 27.03 42.58
C PRO A 28 21.94 26.29 43.89
N ALA A 29 21.41 25.07 43.77
CA ALA A 29 21.39 24.10 44.86
C ALA A 29 22.83 23.70 45.26
N PRO A 30 23.08 23.33 46.52
CA PRO A 30 24.43 23.26 47.08
C PRO A 30 25.27 22.15 46.44
N SER A 31 26.54 22.48 46.23
CA SER A 31 27.59 21.56 45.80
C SER A 31 27.72 20.37 46.75
N SER A 32 27.34 19.18 46.28
CA SER A 32 27.83 17.94 46.87
C SER A 32 29.32 17.85 46.57
N GLN A 33 30.14 18.16 47.58
CA GLN A 33 31.56 17.89 47.55
C GLN A 33 31.76 16.37 47.42
N THR A 34 32.04 15.89 46.22
CA THR A 34 32.59 14.55 46.01
C THR A 34 33.99 14.55 46.58
N SER A 35 34.13 13.92 47.75
CA SER A 35 35.43 13.70 48.38
C SER A 35 36.29 12.86 47.43
N PHE A 36 37.45 13.40 47.04
CA PHE A 36 38.42 12.71 46.19
C PHE A 36 39.19 11.71 47.05
N ASP A 37 38.96 10.42 46.84
CA ASP A 37 39.65 9.32 47.51
C ASP A 37 40.74 8.73 46.60
N PRO A 38 42.03 9.01 46.86
CA PRO A 38 43.14 8.53 46.03
C PRO A 38 43.44 7.03 46.17
N SER A 39 42.66 6.28 46.97
CA SER A 39 42.79 4.83 47.09
C SER A 39 41.92 4.04 46.09
N GLN A 40 40.95 4.70 45.44
CA GLN A 40 40.25 4.14 44.30
C GLN A 40 40.96 4.58 43.03
N GLY A 41 41.75 3.67 42.43
CA GLY A 41 42.34 3.87 41.12
C GLY A 41 41.26 4.07 40.06
N GLN A 42 40.82 5.32 39.87
CA GLN A 42 40.07 5.74 38.69
C GLN A 42 41.07 5.76 37.54
N GLY A 43 41.23 4.60 36.93
CA GLY A 43 42.17 4.36 35.85
C GLY A 43 41.98 5.37 34.72
N VAL A 44 43.10 5.79 34.14
CA VAL A 44 43.18 6.53 32.87
C VAL A 44 42.31 5.88 31.78
N GLU A 45 42.07 4.58 31.94
CA GLU A 45 41.12 3.72 31.23
C GLU A 45 39.71 4.30 31.13
N ALA A 46 39.12 4.82 32.22
CA ALA A 46 37.76 5.37 32.20
C ALA A 46 37.67 6.68 31.40
N PHE A 47 38.75 7.47 31.40
CA PHE A 47 38.87 8.71 30.63
C PHE A 47 39.13 8.42 29.14
N LEU A 48 39.89 7.36 28.82
CA LEU A 48 40.09 6.89 27.45
C LEU A 48 38.86 6.17 26.88
N GLN A 49 38.08 5.48 27.72
CA GLN A 49 36.85 4.78 27.33
C GLN A 49 35.65 5.73 27.14
N SER A 50 35.61 6.87 27.83
CA SER A 50 34.55 7.89 27.65
C SER A 50 34.75 8.79 26.43
N SER A 51 35.71 8.46 25.57
CA SER A 51 36.03 9.28 24.41
C SER A 51 35.10 8.96 23.25
N THR A 52 34.10 9.82 23.06
CA THR A 52 33.38 10.05 21.78
C THR A 52 34.32 10.28 20.58
N PHE A 53 35.62 10.46 20.85
CA PHE A 53 36.71 10.58 19.87
C PHE A 53 37.32 9.23 19.41
N ALA A 54 37.04 8.10 20.06
CA ALA A 54 37.68 6.82 19.77
C ALA A 54 37.14 6.13 18.50
N ASP A 55 35.99 6.57 17.99
CA ASP A 55 35.38 6.02 16.78
C ASP A 55 35.30 7.08 15.67
N PRO A 56 36.25 7.09 14.70
CA PRO A 56 36.31 8.08 13.63
C PRO A 56 35.12 8.02 12.67
N SER A 57 34.30 6.96 12.74
CA SER A 57 33.08 6.82 11.95
C SER A 57 31.96 7.76 12.40
N GLN A 58 32.01 8.26 13.64
CA GLN A 58 31.00 9.18 14.20
C GLN A 58 31.29 10.66 13.97
N LEU A 59 32.47 11.00 13.48
CA LEU A 59 32.89 12.37 13.17
C LEU A 59 32.54 12.80 11.74
N HIS A 60 32.10 11.87 10.89
CA HIS A 60 31.66 12.19 9.55
C HIS A 60 30.25 12.82 9.59
N PRO A 61 29.96 13.92 8.87
CA PRO A 61 28.66 14.60 8.86
C PRO A 61 27.46 13.73 8.38
N LEU A 62 27.71 12.47 8.00
CA LEU A 62 26.70 11.47 7.67
C LEU A 62 26.45 10.45 8.81
N ALA A 63 27.11 10.58 9.96
CA ALA A 63 26.98 9.67 11.10
C ALA A 63 25.58 9.73 11.76
N GLY A 64 24.89 10.87 11.63
CA GLY A 64 23.50 11.04 12.10
C GLY A 64 22.43 10.56 11.11
N LEU A 65 22.76 10.37 9.82
CA LEU A 65 21.82 9.91 8.79
C LEU A 65 21.46 8.42 8.92
N ASN A 66 22.11 7.68 9.80
CA ASN A 66 21.83 6.25 9.96
C ASN A 66 20.86 5.93 11.09
N LYS A 67 20.48 6.93 11.91
CA LYS A 67 19.59 6.70 13.05
C LYS A 67 18.21 7.26 12.75
N ASP A 68 18.07 8.55 12.49
CA ASP A 68 16.73 9.14 12.41
C ASP A 68 16.00 8.89 11.08
N THR A 69 16.68 8.88 9.94
CA THR A 69 16.05 8.57 8.63
C THR A 69 15.94 7.07 8.39
N LEU A 70 16.89 6.30 8.91
CA LEU A 70 16.88 4.84 8.85
C LEU A 70 15.80 4.29 9.79
N GLU A 71 15.64 4.85 10.99
CA GLU A 71 14.53 4.54 11.91
C GLU A 71 13.19 4.89 11.25
N TYR A 72 13.06 6.04 10.60
CA TYR A 72 11.83 6.41 9.88
C TYR A 72 11.50 5.46 8.72
N LEU A 73 12.51 5.04 7.93
CA LEU A 73 12.34 4.05 6.86
C LEU A 73 12.01 2.66 7.42
N THR A 74 12.62 2.27 8.53
CA THR A 74 12.30 0.98 9.19
C THR A 74 10.96 1.00 9.92
N LEU A 75 10.51 2.15 10.41
CA LEU A 75 9.24 2.31 11.11
C LEU A 75 8.07 2.37 10.12
N GLU A 76 8.28 2.97 8.95
CA GLU A 76 7.33 2.89 7.83
C GLU A 76 7.28 1.48 7.21
N ASP A 77 8.43 0.78 7.09
CA ASP A 77 8.46 -0.63 6.64
C ASP A 77 7.83 -1.58 7.67
N SER A 78 7.99 -1.30 8.98
CA SER A 78 7.36 -2.07 10.05
C SER A 78 5.84 -1.84 10.13
N ALA A 79 5.39 -0.59 9.93
CA ALA A 79 3.96 -0.26 9.85
C ALA A 79 3.28 -0.87 8.60
N LEU A 80 4.04 -1.08 7.52
CA LEU A 80 3.57 -1.80 6.32
C LEU A 80 3.69 -3.34 6.47
N SER A 81 4.61 -3.85 7.30
CA SER A 81 4.81 -5.27 7.59
C SER A 81 3.81 -5.87 8.59
N GLU A 82 3.22 -5.06 9.49
CA GLU A 82 2.20 -5.53 10.43
C GLU A 82 0.80 -5.73 9.81
N LEU A 83 0.63 -5.48 8.50
CA LEU A 83 -0.59 -5.90 7.80
C LEU A 83 -0.66 -7.44 7.78
N PRO A 84 -1.79 -8.05 8.19
CA PRO A 84 -2.00 -9.50 8.10
C PRO A 84 -1.95 -9.96 6.63
N GLY A 85 -0.75 -10.34 6.17
CA GLY A 85 -0.44 -10.59 4.76
C GLY A 85 1.01 -10.28 4.33
N GLY A 86 1.80 -9.57 5.16
CA GLY A 86 3.18 -9.17 4.83
C GLY A 86 4.26 -10.28 4.85
N GLN A 87 3.90 -11.51 5.20
CA GLN A 87 4.85 -12.64 5.35
C GLN A 87 5.11 -13.44 4.06
N SER A 88 4.91 -12.85 2.88
CA SER A 88 5.11 -13.54 1.59
C SER A 88 6.35 -13.04 0.83
N VAL A 89 7.53 -13.61 1.15
CA VAL A 89 8.80 -13.84 0.39
C VAL A 89 9.37 -12.74 -0.55
N LEU A 90 8.71 -11.62 -0.80
CA LEU A 90 9.24 -10.48 -1.56
C LEU A 90 8.92 -9.16 -0.85
N PRO A 91 9.86 -8.18 -0.85
CA PRO A 91 9.73 -6.91 -0.14
C PRO A 91 8.42 -6.17 -0.44
N SER A 92 7.84 -5.55 0.59
CA SER A 92 6.72 -4.58 0.60
C SER A 92 6.04 -4.37 -0.76
N ARG A 93 4.98 -5.14 -1.04
CA ARG A 93 4.09 -4.84 -2.18
C ARG A 93 3.24 -3.64 -1.80
N GLY A 94 3.76 -2.44 -2.07
CA GLY A 94 3.03 -1.19 -1.85
C GLY A 94 1.75 -1.11 -2.70
N PHE A 95 0.89 -0.14 -2.41
CA PHE A 95 -0.34 0.13 -3.17
C PHE A 95 -0.12 0.12 -4.69
N THR A 96 0.98 0.73 -5.15
CA THR A 96 1.35 0.81 -6.57
C THR A 96 1.67 -0.56 -7.18
N ASP A 97 2.20 -1.49 -6.38
CA ASP A 97 2.53 -2.85 -6.82
C ASP A 97 1.25 -3.67 -7.04
N ASP A 98 0.33 -3.64 -6.06
CA ASP A 98 -0.99 -4.26 -6.18
C ASP A 98 -1.80 -3.65 -7.33
N LEU A 99 -1.63 -2.35 -7.57
CA LEU A 99 -2.25 -1.67 -8.69
C LEU A 99 -1.61 -2.10 -10.02
N CYS A 100 -0.29 -2.12 -10.16
CA CYS A 100 0.37 -2.47 -11.42
C CYS A 100 0.21 -3.96 -11.75
N TYR A 101 0.63 -4.84 -10.84
CA TYR A 101 0.64 -6.28 -11.06
C TYR A 101 -0.75 -6.87 -10.90
N GLY A 102 -1.51 -6.47 -9.88
CA GLY A 102 -2.87 -6.98 -9.68
C GLY A 102 -3.80 -6.57 -10.83
N THR A 103 -3.75 -5.31 -11.28
CA THR A 103 -4.59 -4.87 -12.41
C THR A 103 -4.07 -5.39 -13.75
N GLY A 104 -2.75 -5.48 -13.93
CA GLY A 104 -2.14 -6.04 -15.14
C GLY A 104 -2.47 -7.52 -15.33
N ILE A 105 -2.35 -8.33 -14.28
CA ILE A 105 -2.68 -9.76 -14.33
C ILE A 105 -4.18 -9.95 -14.56
N THR A 106 -5.04 -9.20 -13.87
CA THR A 106 -6.50 -9.29 -14.09
C THR A 106 -6.90 -8.85 -15.49
N TYR A 107 -6.27 -7.81 -16.04
CA TYR A 107 -6.46 -7.36 -17.41
C TYR A 107 -6.08 -8.45 -18.42
N LEU A 108 -4.87 -9.01 -18.30
CA LEU A 108 -4.38 -10.05 -19.21
C LEU A 108 -5.18 -11.35 -19.09
N ALA A 109 -5.58 -11.74 -17.88
CA ALA A 109 -6.44 -12.90 -17.65
C ALA A 109 -7.81 -12.71 -18.32
N ALA A 110 -8.45 -11.57 -18.11
CA ALA A 110 -9.73 -11.24 -18.73
C ALA A 110 -9.62 -11.12 -20.26
N LEU A 111 -8.53 -10.54 -20.78
CA LEU A 111 -8.25 -10.46 -22.21
C LEU A 111 -8.08 -11.86 -22.80
N SER A 112 -7.37 -12.76 -22.12
CA SER A 112 -7.16 -14.14 -22.56
C SER A 112 -8.48 -14.91 -22.61
N ILE A 113 -9.28 -14.84 -21.55
CA ILE A 113 -10.61 -15.47 -21.49
C ILE A 113 -11.54 -14.90 -22.57
N GLY A 114 -11.58 -13.57 -22.71
CA GLY A 114 -12.38 -12.89 -23.73
C GLY A 114 -11.92 -13.19 -25.16
N GLY A 115 -10.62 -13.36 -25.35
CA GLY A 115 -10.00 -13.75 -26.61
C GLY A 115 -10.35 -15.19 -26.99
N VAL A 116 -10.26 -16.13 -26.06
CA VAL A 116 -10.68 -17.53 -26.27
C VAL A 116 -12.17 -17.62 -26.54
N TRP A 117 -12.99 -16.85 -25.81
CA TRP A 117 -14.43 -16.80 -26.09
C TRP A 117 -14.73 -16.18 -27.46
N GLY A 118 -14.02 -15.12 -27.84
CA GLY A 118 -14.05 -14.53 -29.19
C GLY A 118 -13.63 -15.49 -30.30
N LEU A 119 -12.60 -16.30 -30.05
CA LEU A 119 -12.11 -17.35 -30.93
C LEU A 119 -13.19 -18.41 -31.13
N GLN A 120 -13.74 -18.96 -30.05
CA GLN A 120 -14.74 -20.03 -30.11
C GLN A 120 -15.98 -19.58 -30.88
N ASP A 121 -16.46 -18.37 -30.61
CA ASP A 121 -17.61 -17.84 -31.31
C ASP A 121 -17.29 -17.48 -32.77
N GLY A 122 -16.08 -16.99 -33.07
CA GLY A 122 -15.62 -16.76 -34.44
C GLY A 122 -15.52 -18.07 -35.22
N LEU A 123 -15.08 -19.16 -34.59
CA LEU A 123 -15.06 -20.51 -35.16
C LEU A 123 -16.48 -21.03 -35.43
N LYS A 124 -17.38 -20.93 -34.45
CA LYS A 124 -18.78 -21.37 -34.58
C LYS A 124 -19.51 -20.62 -35.69
N LYS A 125 -19.23 -19.33 -35.86
CA LYS A 125 -19.90 -18.47 -36.86
C LYS A 125 -19.33 -18.60 -38.27
N SER A 126 -18.18 -19.23 -38.44
CA SER A 126 -17.48 -19.39 -39.73
C SER A 126 -17.48 -20.83 -40.25
N VAL A 127 -18.29 -21.72 -39.67
CA VAL A 127 -18.49 -23.09 -40.16
C VAL A 127 -19.07 -23.04 -41.57
N GLY A 128 -18.38 -23.65 -42.55
CA GLY A 128 -18.77 -23.66 -43.96
C GLY A 128 -18.24 -22.51 -44.82
N GLN A 129 -17.47 -21.57 -44.25
CA GLN A 129 -16.83 -20.47 -45.00
C GLN A 129 -15.45 -20.88 -45.53
N PRO A 130 -15.00 -20.31 -46.67
CA PRO A 130 -13.65 -20.55 -47.17
C PRO A 130 -12.59 -20.07 -46.15
N PRO A 131 -11.41 -20.69 -46.10
CA PRO A 131 -10.42 -20.48 -45.03
C PRO A 131 -10.00 -19.01 -44.86
N LYS A 132 -9.98 -18.23 -45.94
CA LYS A 132 -9.66 -16.79 -45.92
C LYS A 132 -10.72 -15.95 -45.18
N LEU A 133 -12.02 -16.20 -45.42
CA LEU A 133 -13.10 -15.49 -44.72
C LEU A 133 -13.24 -15.97 -43.28
N ARG A 134 -12.99 -17.26 -43.04
CA ARG A 134 -12.98 -17.84 -41.69
C ARG A 134 -11.94 -17.20 -40.79
N MET A 135 -10.73 -16.95 -41.29
CA MET A 135 -9.69 -16.28 -40.50
C MET A 135 -10.08 -14.85 -40.10
N ASN A 136 -10.73 -14.10 -41.00
CA ASN A 136 -11.24 -12.76 -40.69
C ASN A 136 -12.34 -12.81 -39.61
N ALA A 137 -13.29 -13.74 -39.72
CA ALA A 137 -14.34 -13.92 -38.73
C ALA A 137 -13.78 -14.29 -37.33
N ILE A 138 -12.78 -15.17 -37.28
CA ILE A 138 -12.09 -15.55 -36.03
C ILE A 138 -11.38 -14.33 -35.43
N LEU A 139 -10.58 -13.63 -36.24
CA LEU A 139 -9.80 -12.49 -35.78
C LEU A 139 -10.71 -11.36 -35.28
N ASN A 140 -11.76 -11.04 -36.02
CA ASN A 140 -12.76 -10.04 -35.61
C ASN A 140 -13.52 -10.48 -34.35
N GLY A 141 -13.76 -11.79 -34.18
CA GLY A 141 -14.32 -12.34 -32.95
C GLY A 141 -13.42 -12.14 -31.74
N MET A 142 -12.13 -12.46 -31.87
CA MET A 142 -11.12 -12.27 -30.83
C MET A 142 -10.92 -10.80 -30.46
N THR A 143 -10.75 -9.92 -31.46
CA THR A 143 -10.44 -8.49 -31.25
C THR A 143 -11.63 -7.69 -30.77
N ARG A 144 -12.87 -8.14 -30.99
CA ARG A 144 -14.05 -7.50 -30.43
C ARG A 144 -14.32 -7.91 -28.98
N ARG A 145 -14.16 -9.19 -28.63
CA ARG A 145 -14.51 -9.71 -27.30
C ARG A 145 -13.37 -9.60 -26.28
N GLY A 146 -12.12 -9.81 -26.70
CA GLY A 146 -10.95 -9.75 -25.83
C GLY A 146 -10.79 -8.39 -25.14
N PRO A 147 -10.60 -7.28 -25.88
CA PRO A 147 -10.45 -5.95 -25.30
C PRO A 147 -11.68 -5.48 -24.53
N PHE A 148 -12.89 -5.86 -24.95
CA PHE A 148 -14.11 -5.50 -24.21
C PHE A 148 -14.10 -6.07 -22.78
N LEU A 149 -13.74 -7.36 -22.64
CA LEU A 149 -13.67 -8.01 -21.34
C LEU A 149 -12.45 -7.55 -20.53
N GLY A 150 -11.29 -7.43 -21.18
CA GLY A 150 -10.05 -6.92 -20.57
C GLY A 150 -10.20 -5.51 -20.02
N ASN A 151 -10.64 -4.54 -20.83
CA ASN A 151 -10.81 -3.15 -20.41
C ASN A 151 -11.83 -3.02 -19.28
N SER A 152 -12.93 -3.79 -19.33
CA SER A 152 -13.93 -3.78 -18.27
C SER A 152 -13.38 -4.33 -16.95
N ALA A 153 -12.69 -5.48 -16.99
CA ALA A 153 -12.12 -6.11 -15.81
C ALA A 153 -10.98 -5.28 -15.21
N GLY A 154 -10.12 -4.68 -16.04
CA GLY A 154 -9.03 -3.81 -15.59
C GLY A 154 -9.54 -2.58 -14.83
N VAL A 155 -10.59 -1.92 -15.33
CA VAL A 155 -11.20 -0.78 -14.62
C VAL A 155 -11.78 -1.21 -13.28
N VAL A 156 -12.51 -2.34 -13.23
CA VAL A 156 -13.06 -2.88 -11.97
C VAL A 156 -11.95 -3.23 -10.98
N ALA A 157 -10.82 -3.79 -11.44
CA ALA A 157 -9.67 -4.10 -10.59
C ALA A 157 -9.01 -2.83 -10.03
N ILE A 158 -8.81 -1.79 -10.85
CA ILE A 158 -8.24 -0.50 -10.40
C ILE A 158 -9.14 0.11 -9.32
N VAL A 159 -10.45 0.16 -9.57
CA VAL A 159 -11.42 0.73 -8.63
C VAL A 159 -11.49 -0.11 -7.36
N TYR A 160 -11.46 -1.44 -7.47
CA TYR A 160 -11.42 -2.35 -6.32
C TYR A 160 -10.19 -2.06 -5.45
N ASN A 161 -8.99 -1.99 -6.04
CA ASN A 161 -7.75 -1.73 -5.30
C ASN A 161 -7.75 -0.35 -4.65
N CYS A 162 -8.25 0.68 -5.34
CA CYS A 162 -8.40 2.03 -4.77
C CYS A 162 -9.33 2.02 -3.55
N ILE A 163 -10.50 1.38 -3.66
CA ILE A 163 -11.48 1.30 -2.56
C ILE A 163 -10.97 0.43 -1.42
N ASN A 164 -10.33 -0.69 -1.72
CA ASN A 164 -9.73 -1.58 -0.73
C ASN A 164 -8.61 -0.87 0.05
N SER A 165 -7.81 -0.04 -0.61
CA SER A 165 -6.75 0.73 0.04
C SER A 165 -7.31 1.89 0.86
N LEU A 166 -8.32 2.60 0.36
CA LEU A 166 -9.02 3.65 1.11
C LEU A 166 -9.63 3.10 2.41
N ILE A 167 -10.34 1.98 2.33
CA ILE A 167 -10.94 1.32 3.50
C ILE A 167 -9.85 0.77 4.44
N GLY A 168 -8.78 0.20 3.87
CA GLY A 168 -7.63 -0.29 4.63
C GLY A 168 -6.94 0.81 5.43
N SER A 169 -6.67 1.96 4.81
CA SER A 169 -6.04 3.11 5.48
C SER A 169 -6.93 3.75 6.55
N LEU A 170 -8.26 3.75 6.36
CA LEU A 170 -9.19 4.30 7.36
C LEU A 170 -9.44 3.37 8.55
N ARG A 171 -9.37 2.04 8.35
CA ARG A 171 -9.76 1.04 9.36
C ARG A 171 -8.59 0.27 9.96
N GLY A 172 -7.40 0.35 9.36
CA GLY A 172 -6.18 -0.32 9.83
C GLY A 172 -6.23 -1.85 9.80
N LYS A 173 -7.25 -2.46 9.16
CA LYS A 173 -7.45 -3.91 9.10
C LYS A 173 -7.94 -4.36 7.72
N HIS A 174 -7.39 -5.46 7.22
CA HIS A 174 -7.80 -6.11 5.97
C HIS A 174 -8.63 -7.36 6.24
N ASP A 175 -9.90 -7.16 6.59
CA ASP A 175 -10.82 -8.26 6.85
C ASP A 175 -11.48 -8.78 5.56
N SER A 176 -11.96 -10.01 5.60
CA SER A 176 -12.72 -10.64 4.50
C SER A 176 -13.97 -9.83 4.13
N ALA A 177 -14.57 -9.15 5.11
CA ALA A 177 -15.70 -8.24 4.89
C ALA A 177 -15.31 -7.02 4.03
N ASN A 178 -14.09 -6.47 4.21
CA ASN A 178 -13.63 -5.31 3.45
C ASN A 178 -13.46 -5.66 1.96
N THR A 179 -12.97 -6.85 1.64
CA THR A 179 -12.87 -7.37 0.27
C THR A 179 -14.23 -7.52 -0.42
N VAL A 180 -15.25 -7.99 0.31
CA VAL A 180 -16.61 -8.13 -0.25
C VAL A 180 -17.24 -6.76 -0.48
N ILE A 181 -17.09 -5.84 0.48
CA ILE A 181 -17.63 -4.49 0.38
C ILE A 181 -16.94 -3.71 -0.75
N SER A 182 -15.61 -3.77 -0.85
CA SER A 182 -14.86 -3.10 -1.91
C SER A 182 -15.15 -3.70 -3.29
N GLY A 183 -15.35 -5.02 -3.39
CA GLY A 183 -15.82 -5.70 -4.59
C GLY A 183 -17.21 -5.21 -5.02
N PHE A 184 -18.15 -5.13 -4.08
CA PHE A 184 -19.48 -4.61 -4.34
C PHE A 184 -19.44 -3.15 -4.80
N LEU A 185 -18.74 -2.28 -4.06
CA LEU A 185 -18.61 -0.86 -4.38
C LEU A 185 -17.95 -0.65 -5.76
N SER A 186 -16.93 -1.43 -6.10
CA SER A 186 -16.28 -1.33 -7.41
C SER A 186 -17.23 -1.68 -8.55
N GLY A 187 -18.03 -2.75 -8.42
CA GLY A 187 -19.04 -3.10 -9.41
C GLY A 187 -20.11 -2.03 -9.57
N VAL A 188 -20.58 -1.48 -8.44
CA VAL A 188 -21.51 -0.36 -8.36
C VAL A 188 -20.98 0.87 -9.11
N VAL A 189 -19.73 1.27 -8.85
CA VAL A 189 -19.08 2.42 -9.50
C VAL A 189 -18.94 2.19 -11.00
N PHE A 190 -18.52 0.99 -11.42
CA PHE A 190 -18.34 0.64 -12.83
C PHE A 190 -19.59 0.83 -13.70
N LYS A 191 -20.78 0.61 -13.14
CA LYS A 191 -22.06 0.70 -13.88
C LYS A 191 -22.98 1.84 -13.44
N SER A 192 -22.46 2.77 -12.64
CA SER A 192 -23.18 3.93 -12.11
C SER A 192 -23.89 4.76 -13.19
N THR A 193 -23.29 4.90 -14.37
CA THR A 193 -23.84 5.70 -15.49
C THR A 193 -24.99 5.04 -16.25
N ARG A 194 -25.33 3.78 -15.97
CA ARG A 194 -26.40 3.02 -16.66
C ARG A 194 -27.62 2.75 -15.79
N GLY A 195 -27.79 3.55 -14.74
CA GLY A 195 -28.93 3.52 -13.82
C GLY A 195 -28.77 2.56 -12.64
N VAL A 196 -29.63 2.76 -11.63
CA VAL A 196 -29.59 2.06 -10.33
C VAL A 196 -29.71 0.54 -10.44
N ARG A 197 -30.49 0.04 -11.40
CA ARG A 197 -30.67 -1.41 -11.61
C ARG A 197 -29.38 -2.06 -12.11
N SER A 198 -28.70 -1.44 -13.07
CA SER A 198 -27.43 -1.92 -13.61
C SER A 198 -26.31 -1.86 -12.56
N MET A 199 -26.32 -0.80 -11.75
CA MET A 199 -25.42 -0.58 -10.62
C MET A 199 -25.55 -1.69 -9.57
N MET A 200 -26.77 -2.03 -9.14
CA MET A 200 -26.99 -3.09 -8.15
C MET A 200 -26.64 -4.48 -8.70
N ILE A 201 -26.98 -4.79 -9.96
CA ILE A 201 -26.66 -6.09 -10.56
C ILE A 201 -25.14 -6.28 -10.68
N SER A 202 -24.44 -5.28 -11.20
CA SER A 202 -22.98 -5.35 -11.35
C SER A 202 -22.27 -5.39 -10.00
N GLY A 203 -22.71 -4.59 -9.03
CA GLY A 203 -22.24 -4.66 -7.65
C GLY A 203 -22.42 -6.05 -7.04
N GLY A 204 -23.61 -6.64 -7.17
CA GLY A 204 -23.89 -7.98 -6.67
C GLY A 204 -23.01 -9.06 -7.33
N VAL A 205 -22.79 -8.99 -8.64
CA VAL A 205 -21.92 -9.93 -9.35
C VAL A 205 -20.47 -9.81 -8.87
N VAL A 206 -19.89 -8.61 -8.82
CA VAL A 206 -18.49 -8.45 -8.39
C VAL A 206 -18.33 -8.75 -6.90
N GLY A 207 -19.28 -8.32 -6.06
CA GLY A 207 -19.30 -8.61 -4.63
C GLY A 207 -19.44 -10.10 -4.32
N SER A 208 -20.26 -10.84 -5.06
CA SER A 208 -20.38 -12.30 -4.89
C SER A 208 -19.11 -13.04 -5.29
N VAL A 209 -18.45 -12.65 -6.39
CA VAL A 209 -17.14 -13.21 -6.77
C VAL A 209 -16.09 -12.94 -5.69
N ALA A 210 -16.06 -11.73 -5.14
CA ALA A 210 -15.18 -11.37 -4.03
C ALA A 210 -15.50 -12.18 -2.75
N GLY A 211 -16.79 -12.42 -2.47
CA GLY A 211 -17.23 -13.26 -1.34
C GLY A 211 -16.83 -14.72 -1.49
N VAL A 212 -17.01 -15.30 -2.68
CA VAL A 212 -16.54 -16.66 -2.98
C VAL A 212 -15.02 -16.74 -2.81
N TRP A 213 -14.28 -15.74 -3.30
CA TRP A 213 -12.83 -15.70 -3.11
C TRP A 213 -12.42 -15.62 -1.64
N ALA A 214 -13.12 -14.81 -0.83
CA ALA A 214 -12.86 -14.70 0.60
C ALA A 214 -13.09 -16.04 1.33
N ILE A 215 -14.16 -16.76 0.99
CA ILE A 215 -14.47 -18.08 1.56
C ILE A 215 -13.41 -19.12 1.15
N VAL A 216 -13.04 -19.13 -0.14
CA VAL A 216 -12.00 -20.01 -0.67
C VAL A 216 -10.68 -19.75 0.04
N ARG A 217 -10.26 -18.48 0.15
CA ARG A 217 -9.03 -18.13 0.86
C ARG A 217 -9.07 -18.59 2.32
N ARG A 218 -10.18 -18.38 3.02
CA ARG A 218 -10.36 -18.83 4.41
C ARG A 218 -10.30 -20.35 4.56
N SER A 219 -10.76 -21.09 3.56
CA SER A 219 -10.80 -22.56 3.58
C SER A 219 -9.45 -23.20 3.25
N PHE A 220 -8.69 -22.62 2.31
CA PHE A 220 -7.39 -23.14 1.88
C PHE A 220 -6.21 -22.58 2.68
N PHE A 221 -6.33 -21.37 3.24
CA PHE A 221 -5.31 -20.73 4.06
C PHE A 221 -5.90 -20.33 5.42
N PRO A 222 -6.11 -21.30 6.33
CA PRO A 222 -6.51 -21.01 7.70
C PRO A 222 -5.37 -20.26 8.39
N ILE A 223 -5.46 -18.94 8.43
CA ILE A 223 -4.62 -18.10 9.30
C ILE A 223 -5.13 -18.34 10.73
N PRO A 224 -4.29 -18.79 11.67
CA PRO A 224 -4.67 -18.86 13.08
C PRO A 224 -4.98 -17.43 13.55
N GLU A 225 -6.23 -17.15 13.92
CA GLU A 225 -6.52 -15.90 14.64
C GLU A 225 -5.80 -15.93 16.00
N PRO A 226 -5.13 -14.83 16.42
CA PRO A 226 -4.63 -14.74 17.78
C PRO A 226 -5.83 -14.81 18.73
N ALA A 227 -5.78 -15.77 19.66
CA ALA A 227 -6.76 -15.96 20.70
C ALA A 227 -7.05 -14.62 21.41
N ALA A 228 -8.32 -14.24 21.49
CA ALA A 228 -8.75 -13.16 22.36
C ALA A 228 -8.27 -13.45 23.79
N PRO A 229 -7.60 -12.51 24.49
CA PRO A 229 -7.27 -12.70 25.88
C PRO A 229 -8.56 -12.87 26.67
N ILE A 230 -8.73 -14.04 27.25
CA ILE A 230 -9.75 -14.32 28.25
C ILE A 230 -9.34 -13.55 29.51
N GLU A 231 -9.73 -12.28 29.63
CA GLU A 231 -9.83 -11.64 30.94
C GLU A 231 -11.20 -11.94 31.53
N LYS A 232 -11.28 -13.10 32.19
CA LYS A 232 -12.14 -13.31 33.35
C LYS A 232 -11.32 -14.04 34.40
N LEU A 233 -10.75 -13.28 35.33
CA LEU A 233 -10.59 -13.65 36.74
C LEU A 233 -10.27 -12.40 37.55
#